data_AF-H2KR02-F1
#
_entry.id   AF-H2KR02-F1
#
_cell.length_a   1.000
_cell.length_b   1.000
_cell.length_c   1.000
_cell.angle_alpha   90.00
_cell.angle_beta   90.00
_cell.angle_gamma   90.00
#
_symmetry.space_group_name_H-M   'P 1'
#
loop_
_entity.id
_entity.type
_entity.pdbx_description
1 polymer ?
#
loop_
_entity_poly.entity_id
_entity_poly.type
_entity_poly.pdbx_seq_one_letter_code
_entity_poly.pdbx_strand_id
1 'polypeptide(L)'
;MRPHAAAVQLIELWRNTYRRVPADEPNAKSIILTKDKYDELTQKAKIITEADEKEAAKRAKELNEANAAASQARKEQMHQYDLARTKNEKLTDLEEEARKQAEVLLQKALEQRQDQEDEIRALNELILNAKIQAIRDEQILEKKQIQKELNEEELRLDNMMELERQNAIRIQEEIDKQRQEQEMLGACEVLNQIQQNRQDRLLELERNEQENALVQQRISEDLMKEIANREVKRQMQNKIRMDLNEANEAMRKHREEEKERDRLFDLKILEIQKQKAEREAAYEAEQAQVRLEKELEIARLRALQERASDEAAERDALRAKRAAEAREREWRRKEKADALKKKETEDELKRARIAQAEERRRLLAIEAGRERMEFERILKRQKELMENDQRERAEANQKNKRYAEEIRKQICLKEQERIAERNAFFEEGVRLEEESRLRRMRLAEAKERKLRELREAGIPEKYLHQVERKVLHMGSAEKS
;
A
#
# COMPACT_ATOMS: atom_id res chain seq x y z
N MET A 1 -13.90 91.00 -12.75
CA MET A 1 -13.74 92.32 -12.10
C MET A 1 -15.05 93.09 -12.24
N ARG A 2 -15.50 93.72 -11.15
CA ARG A 2 -16.62 94.70 -11.07
C ARG A 2 -16.39 95.89 -12.04
N PRO A 3 -17.33 96.84 -12.27
CA PRO A 3 -18.61 97.11 -11.58
C PRO A 3 -19.81 97.31 -12.54
N HIS A 4 -21.09 97.14 -12.19
CA HIS A 4 -21.97 97.80 -11.21
C HIS A 4 -22.38 99.25 -11.51
N ALA A 5 -23.65 99.40 -11.92
CA ALA A 5 -24.63 100.50 -11.76
C ALA A 5 -25.47 100.58 -13.06
N ALA A 6 -26.79 100.69 -13.05
CA ALA A 6 -27.58 101.56 -12.20
C ALA A 6 -28.99 101.02 -11.96
N ALA A 7 -29.46 101.26 -10.74
CA ALA A 7 -30.87 101.48 -10.45
C ALA A 7 -31.15 102.99 -10.57
N VAL A 8 -32.45 103.30 -10.48
CA VAL A 8 -33.10 104.59 -10.22
C VAL A 8 -33.63 105.36 -11.46
N GLN A 9 -34.90 105.76 -11.28
CA GLN A 9 -35.64 106.88 -11.86
C GLN A 9 -36.70 106.46 -12.90
N LEU A 10 -37.95 106.19 -12.49
CA LEU A 10 -38.97 107.19 -12.07
C LEU A 10 -38.91 108.40 -13.00
N ILE A 11 -39.82 108.46 -13.98
CA ILE A 11 -40.98 109.36 -13.90
C ILE A 11 -40.58 110.68 -13.27
N GLU A 12 -40.31 111.66 -14.12
CA GLU A 12 -40.92 112.98 -13.98
C GLU A 12 -40.65 113.75 -15.27
N LEU A 13 -41.72 114.22 -15.90
CA LEU A 13 -41.88 115.58 -16.36
C LEU A 13 -43.27 115.71 -17.04
N TRP A 14 -44.11 116.54 -16.41
CA TRP A 14 -45.25 117.27 -16.97
C TRP A 14 -46.54 116.46 -17.21
N ARG A 15 -47.56 116.56 -16.35
CA ARG A 15 -48.40 117.74 -16.03
C ARG A 15 -48.95 118.41 -17.29
N ASN A 16 -50.27 118.41 -17.37
CA ASN A 16 -51.14 119.24 -18.22
C ASN A 16 -51.21 118.82 -19.70
N THR A 17 -52.21 118.04 -20.13
CA THR A 17 -53.64 118.44 -20.22
C THR A 17 -53.83 119.92 -20.51
N TYR A 18 -53.53 120.32 -21.74
CA TYR A 18 -54.32 121.31 -22.49
C TYR A 18 -54.46 120.83 -23.94
N ARG A 19 -55.41 119.93 -24.20
CA ARG A 19 -55.96 119.79 -25.55
C ARG A 19 -57.47 119.95 -25.47
N ARG A 20 -57.84 121.18 -25.84
CA ARG A 20 -59.11 121.66 -26.39
C ARG A 20 -60.28 120.67 -26.42
N VAL A 21 -61.37 121.13 -25.81
CA VAL A 21 -62.77 120.84 -26.13
C VAL A 21 -62.96 120.29 -27.54
N PRO A 22 -63.53 119.07 -27.70
CA PRO A 22 -64.16 118.63 -28.94
C PRO A 22 -65.65 118.99 -28.90
N ALA A 23 -66.04 119.89 -29.80
CA ALA A 23 -67.35 120.00 -30.42
C ALA A 23 -67.03 120.13 -31.92
N ASP A 24 -67.62 119.41 -32.87
CA ASP A 24 -68.88 118.69 -32.93
C ASP A 24 -68.71 117.44 -33.82
N GLU A 25 -69.35 116.32 -33.40
CA GLU A 25 -69.90 115.19 -34.19
C GLU A 25 -69.11 114.64 -35.41
N PRO A 26 -69.64 113.65 -36.17
CA PRO A 26 -70.27 112.39 -35.82
C PRO A 26 -69.34 111.21 -36.18
N ASN A 27 -69.61 109.98 -35.72
CA ASN A 27 -69.44 108.76 -36.53
C ASN A 27 -69.80 107.50 -35.75
N ALA A 28 -70.99 106.97 -36.04
CA ALA A 28 -71.32 105.58 -35.77
C ALA A 28 -70.40 104.68 -36.60
N LYS A 29 -69.37 104.10 -35.98
CA LYS A 29 -68.59 103.00 -36.56
C LYS A 29 -68.96 101.72 -35.84
N SER A 30 -69.83 100.93 -36.47
CA SER A 30 -70.07 99.54 -36.10
C SER A 30 -68.75 98.77 -36.20
N ILE A 31 -68.25 98.27 -35.06
CA ILE A 31 -67.08 97.42 -35.01
C ILE A 31 -67.54 96.01 -35.39
N ILE A 32 -67.18 95.57 -36.60
CA ILE A 32 -67.35 94.17 -37.01
C ILE A 32 -66.23 93.38 -36.33
N LEU A 33 -66.57 92.66 -35.25
CA LEU A 33 -65.67 91.70 -34.62
C LEU A 33 -65.53 90.49 -35.55
N THR A 34 -64.31 90.19 -36.00
CA THR A 34 -64.02 88.92 -36.66
C THR A 34 -64.13 87.78 -35.66
N LYS A 35 -64.51 86.59 -36.11
CA LYS A 35 -64.65 85.40 -35.25
C LYS A 35 -63.37 85.13 -34.45
N ASP A 36 -62.22 85.32 -35.08
CA ASP A 36 -60.91 85.21 -34.43
C ASP A 36 -60.71 86.22 -33.29
N LYS A 37 -61.14 87.49 -33.47
CA LYS A 37 -61.09 88.50 -32.40
C LYS A 37 -62.09 88.21 -31.28
N TYR A 38 -63.25 87.66 -31.62
CA TYR A 38 -64.25 87.24 -30.63
C TYR A 38 -63.74 86.06 -29.79
N ASP A 39 -63.09 85.09 -30.42
CA ASP A 39 -62.51 83.91 -29.79
C ASP A 39 -61.26 84.30 -28.96
N GLU A 40 -60.42 85.22 -29.44
CA GLU A 40 -59.32 85.79 -28.65
C GLU A 40 -59.83 86.51 -27.39
N LEU A 41 -60.89 87.30 -27.50
CA LEU A 41 -61.47 88.04 -26.38
C LEU A 41 -62.15 87.10 -25.37
N THR A 42 -62.83 86.04 -25.83
CA THR A 42 -63.40 85.02 -24.93
C THR A 42 -62.32 84.16 -24.28
N GLN A 43 -61.22 83.84 -24.96
CA GLN A 43 -60.08 83.15 -24.35
C GLN A 43 -59.36 84.01 -23.30
N LYS A 44 -59.17 85.31 -23.56
CA LYS A 44 -58.58 86.27 -22.61
C LYS A 44 -59.49 86.60 -21.42
N ALA A 45 -60.81 86.46 -21.58
CA ALA A 45 -61.79 86.69 -20.52
C ALA A 45 -62.02 85.48 -19.61
N LYS A 46 -61.44 84.30 -19.90
CA LYS A 46 -61.44 83.17 -18.96
C LYS A 46 -60.57 83.52 -17.76
N ILE A 47 -61.20 83.51 -16.57
CA ILE A 47 -60.50 83.67 -15.29
C ILE A 47 -59.62 82.43 -15.11
N ILE A 48 -58.31 82.62 -15.26
CA ILE A 48 -57.32 81.55 -15.06
C ILE A 48 -57.36 81.19 -13.58
N THR A 49 -57.72 79.95 -13.27
CA THR A 49 -57.68 79.47 -11.89
C THR A 49 -56.25 79.01 -11.55
N GLU A 50 -55.86 78.99 -10.26
CA GLU A 50 -54.54 78.47 -9.85
C GLU A 50 -54.29 77.03 -10.34
N ALA A 51 -55.36 76.26 -10.58
CA ALA A 51 -55.28 74.92 -11.15
C ALA A 51 -54.86 74.95 -12.63
N ASP A 52 -55.41 75.88 -13.42
CA ASP A 52 -55.07 76.06 -14.84
C ASP A 52 -53.64 76.60 -15.02
N GLU A 53 -53.17 77.48 -14.14
CA GLU A 53 -51.77 77.94 -14.11
C GLU A 53 -50.81 76.80 -13.77
N LYS A 54 -51.17 75.95 -12.81
CA LYS A 54 -50.38 74.76 -12.46
C LYS A 54 -50.37 73.75 -13.59
N GLU A 55 -51.48 73.56 -14.31
CA GLU A 55 -51.52 72.70 -15.50
C GLU A 55 -50.72 73.27 -16.66
N ALA A 56 -50.80 74.57 -16.93
CA ALA A 56 -49.99 75.23 -17.96
C ALA A 56 -48.50 75.18 -17.62
N ALA A 57 -48.14 75.39 -16.34
CA ALA A 57 -46.76 75.26 -15.86
C ALA A 57 -46.27 73.81 -15.91
N LYS A 58 -47.12 72.82 -15.63
CA LYS A 58 -46.80 71.40 -15.82
C LYS A 58 -46.60 71.07 -17.29
N ARG A 59 -47.49 71.49 -18.19
CA ARG A 59 -47.33 71.29 -19.64
C ARG A 59 -46.08 72.00 -20.18
N ALA A 60 -45.74 73.19 -19.68
CA ALA A 60 -44.52 73.89 -20.04
C ALA A 60 -43.26 73.19 -19.50
N LYS A 61 -43.31 72.62 -18.28
CA LYS A 61 -42.24 71.79 -17.73
C LYS A 61 -42.09 70.48 -18.52
N GLU A 62 -43.17 69.78 -18.81
CA GLU A 62 -43.18 68.56 -19.63
C GLU A 62 -42.65 68.82 -21.04
N LEU A 63 -43.02 69.96 -21.67
CA LEU A 63 -42.48 70.36 -22.96
C LEU A 63 -40.98 70.69 -22.89
N ASN A 64 -40.54 71.40 -21.84
CA ASN A 64 -39.13 71.71 -21.62
C ASN A 64 -38.30 70.45 -21.29
N GLU A 65 -38.84 69.54 -20.50
CA GLU A 65 -38.25 68.24 -20.19
C GLU A 65 -38.19 67.35 -21.43
N ALA A 66 -39.24 67.34 -22.26
CA ALA A 66 -39.24 66.64 -23.55
C ALA A 66 -38.22 67.24 -24.53
N ASN A 67 -38.09 68.57 -24.60
CA ASN A 67 -37.08 69.24 -25.41
C ASN A 67 -35.65 69.00 -24.88
N ALA A 68 -35.47 68.98 -23.56
CA ALA A 68 -34.20 68.66 -22.91
C ALA A 68 -33.82 67.20 -23.14
N ALA A 69 -34.76 66.27 -22.99
CA ALA A 69 -34.58 64.85 -23.29
C ALA A 69 -34.27 64.61 -24.77
N ALA A 70 -34.96 65.28 -25.70
CA ALA A 70 -34.65 65.22 -27.12
C ALA A 70 -33.25 65.79 -27.43
N SER A 71 -32.82 66.85 -26.73
CA SER A 71 -31.45 67.36 -26.87
C SER A 71 -30.40 66.44 -26.26
N GLN A 72 -30.69 65.79 -25.13
CA GLN A 72 -29.81 64.81 -24.52
C GLN A 72 -29.68 63.57 -25.41
N ALA A 73 -30.79 63.06 -25.95
CA ALA A 73 -30.79 61.96 -26.91
C ALA A 73 -29.96 62.28 -28.16
N ARG A 74 -30.03 63.52 -28.69
CA ARG A 74 -29.15 63.95 -29.80
C ARG A 74 -27.67 64.01 -29.39
N LYS A 75 -27.35 64.45 -28.17
CA LYS A 75 -25.97 64.46 -27.64
C LYS A 75 -25.46 63.04 -27.43
N GLU A 76 -26.28 62.14 -26.91
CA GLU A 76 -25.96 60.73 -26.73
C GLU A 76 -25.77 60.03 -28.08
N GLN A 77 -26.63 60.31 -29.07
CA GLN A 77 -26.43 59.82 -30.44
C GLN A 77 -25.14 60.37 -31.04
N MET A 78 -24.84 61.67 -30.91
CA MET A 78 -23.58 62.24 -31.37
C MET A 78 -22.38 61.62 -30.66
N HIS A 79 -22.45 61.40 -29.36
CA HIS A 79 -21.42 60.70 -28.59
C HIS A 79 -21.27 59.23 -29.03
N GLN A 80 -22.36 58.54 -29.35
CA GLN A 80 -22.32 57.20 -29.94
C GLN A 80 -21.68 57.21 -31.33
N TYR A 81 -21.97 58.21 -32.15
CA TYR A 81 -21.32 58.39 -33.46
C TYR A 81 -19.83 58.72 -33.33
N ASP A 82 -19.43 59.53 -32.35
CA ASP A 82 -18.02 59.83 -32.06
C ASP A 82 -17.28 58.60 -31.52
N LEU A 83 -17.90 57.82 -30.63
CA LEU A 83 -17.38 56.53 -30.17
C LEU A 83 -17.29 55.51 -31.31
N ALA A 84 -18.25 55.52 -32.24
CA ALA A 84 -18.20 54.65 -33.41
C ALA A 84 -17.10 55.10 -34.37
N ARG A 85 -16.87 56.41 -34.51
CA ARG A 85 -15.81 56.96 -35.36
C ARG A 85 -14.42 56.64 -34.82
N THR A 86 -14.19 56.75 -33.52
CA THR A 86 -12.91 56.39 -32.88
C THR A 86 -12.66 54.88 -32.93
N LYS A 87 -13.69 54.05 -32.77
CA LYS A 87 -13.58 52.59 -32.90
C LYS A 87 -13.35 52.12 -34.35
N ASN A 88 -13.87 52.86 -35.33
CA ASN A 88 -13.76 52.54 -36.75
C ASN A 88 -12.61 53.29 -37.44
N GLU A 89 -11.80 54.05 -36.69
CA GLU A 89 -10.59 54.67 -37.19
C GLU A 89 -9.64 53.56 -37.64
N LYS A 90 -9.18 53.62 -38.90
CA LYS A 90 -8.29 52.61 -39.45
C LYS A 90 -6.96 52.70 -38.73
N LEU A 91 -6.42 51.54 -38.35
CA LEU A 91 -5.08 51.46 -37.78
C LEU A 91 -4.08 52.13 -38.73
N THR A 92 -3.13 52.85 -38.15
CA THR A 92 -2.02 53.45 -38.89
C THR A 92 -1.13 52.34 -39.44
N ASP A 93 -0.45 52.54 -40.58
CA ASP A 93 0.45 51.52 -41.16
C ASP A 93 1.47 50.97 -40.15
N LEU A 94 1.99 51.83 -39.26
CA LEU A 94 2.88 51.44 -38.15
C LEU A 94 2.20 50.54 -37.11
N GLU A 95 0.92 50.79 -36.82
CA GLU A 95 0.13 49.98 -35.90
C GLU A 95 -0.26 48.65 -36.54
N GLU A 96 -0.53 48.62 -37.86
CA GLU A 96 -0.74 47.38 -38.60
C GLU A 96 0.52 46.51 -38.66
N GLU A 97 1.69 47.12 -38.88
CA GLU A 97 2.97 46.43 -38.82
C GLU A 97 3.26 45.89 -37.42
N ALA A 98 3.05 46.71 -36.38
CA ALA A 98 3.18 46.28 -34.99
C ALA A 98 2.22 45.14 -34.66
N ARG A 99 0.98 45.19 -35.17
CA ARG A 99 0.00 44.12 -35.02
C ARG A 99 0.45 42.85 -35.73
N LYS A 100 0.94 42.92 -36.97
CA LYS A 100 1.46 41.75 -37.71
C LYS A 100 2.65 41.15 -36.99
N GLN A 101 3.58 41.96 -36.49
CA GLN A 101 4.72 41.49 -35.69
C GLN A 101 4.25 40.82 -34.40
N ALA A 102 3.28 41.42 -33.68
CA ALA A 102 2.69 40.83 -32.50
C ALA A 102 1.97 39.50 -32.79
N GLU A 103 1.25 39.42 -33.91
CA GLU A 103 0.59 38.19 -34.37
C GLU A 103 1.61 37.10 -34.71
N VAL A 104 2.72 37.42 -35.39
CA VAL A 104 3.82 36.47 -35.67
C VAL A 104 4.48 36.01 -34.36
N LEU A 105 4.73 36.92 -33.42
CA LEU A 105 5.28 36.57 -32.11
C LEU A 105 4.34 35.66 -31.31
N LEU A 106 3.03 35.94 -31.34
CA LEU A 106 2.01 35.10 -30.73
C LEU A 106 1.95 33.72 -31.39
N GLN A 107 1.98 33.66 -32.72
CA GLN A 107 2.02 32.38 -33.46
C GLN A 107 3.25 31.57 -33.11
N LYS A 108 4.44 32.19 -33.07
CA LYS A 108 5.68 31.53 -32.68
C LYS A 108 5.64 31.03 -31.22
N ALA A 109 5.08 31.83 -30.31
CA ALA A 109 4.92 31.42 -28.92
C ALA A 109 3.92 30.25 -28.79
N LEU A 110 2.84 30.25 -29.57
CA LEU A 110 1.88 29.15 -29.63
C LEU A 110 2.51 27.88 -30.20
N GLU A 111 3.31 27.98 -31.26
CA GLU A 111 4.05 26.87 -31.85
C GLU A 111 5.05 26.27 -30.86
N GLN A 112 5.83 27.10 -30.16
CA GLN A 112 6.73 26.64 -29.11
C GLN A 112 6.00 25.94 -27.96
N ARG A 113 4.81 26.41 -27.58
CA ARG A 113 3.97 25.74 -26.57
C ARG A 113 3.45 24.39 -27.08
N GLN A 114 3.05 24.31 -28.35
CA GLN A 114 2.61 23.06 -28.98
C GLN A 114 3.76 22.05 -29.05
N ASP A 115 4.97 22.50 -29.40
CA ASP A 115 6.18 21.66 -29.44
C ASP A 115 6.61 21.12 -28.08
N GLN A 116 6.29 21.85 -27.01
CA GLN A 116 6.56 21.40 -25.65
C GLN A 116 5.61 20.28 -25.21
N GLU A 117 4.45 20.10 -25.83
CA GLU A 117 3.53 19.01 -25.50
C GLU A 117 4.18 17.64 -25.74
N ASP A 118 4.03 16.72 -24.78
CA ASP A 118 4.75 15.44 -24.75
C ASP A 118 4.49 14.59 -26.00
N GLU A 119 3.26 14.59 -26.53
CA GLU A 119 2.93 13.87 -27.76
C GLU A 119 3.64 14.43 -28.99
N ILE A 120 3.82 15.76 -29.06
CA ILE A 120 4.53 16.41 -30.16
C ILE A 120 6.04 16.19 -30.02
N ARG A 121 6.56 16.16 -28.78
CA ARG A 121 7.95 15.78 -28.53
C ARG A 121 8.23 14.33 -28.93
N ALA A 122 7.36 13.40 -28.55
CA ALA A 122 7.45 12.01 -28.99
C ALA A 122 7.34 11.87 -30.52
N LEU A 123 6.45 12.66 -31.15
CA LEU A 123 6.40 12.75 -32.61
C LEU A 123 7.72 13.26 -33.19
N ASN A 124 8.31 14.33 -32.64
CA ASN A 124 9.60 14.87 -33.10
C ASN A 124 10.73 13.82 -33.03
N GLU A 125 10.73 12.99 -31.99
CA GLU A 125 11.68 11.86 -31.88
C GLU A 125 11.45 10.82 -32.98
N LEU A 126 10.20 10.46 -33.27
CA LEU A 126 9.87 9.55 -34.38
C LEU A 126 10.27 10.12 -35.74
N ILE A 127 10.05 11.42 -35.92
CA ILE A 127 10.46 12.17 -37.10
C ILE A 127 11.98 12.13 -37.27
N LEU A 128 12.72 12.40 -36.20
CA LEU A 128 14.17 12.37 -36.22
C LEU A 128 14.67 10.96 -36.57
N ASN A 129 14.10 9.93 -35.96
CA ASN A 129 14.43 8.55 -36.27
C ASN A 129 14.13 8.17 -37.73
N ALA A 130 13.00 8.62 -38.28
CA ALA A 130 12.65 8.43 -39.68
C ALA A 130 13.66 9.10 -40.62
N LYS A 131 14.11 10.33 -40.30
CA LYS A 131 15.17 11.03 -41.03
C LYS A 131 16.49 10.25 -40.97
N ILE A 132 16.90 9.80 -39.79
CA ILE A 132 18.13 9.01 -39.61
C ILE A 132 18.06 7.71 -40.41
N GLN A 133 16.91 7.03 -40.43
CA GLN A 133 16.74 5.79 -41.17
C GLN A 133 16.78 6.01 -42.68
N ALA A 134 16.17 7.09 -43.19
CA ALA A 134 16.26 7.46 -44.59
C ALA A 134 17.73 7.69 -45.01
N ILE A 135 18.48 8.47 -44.23
CA ILE A 135 19.91 8.72 -44.48
C ILE A 135 20.73 7.43 -44.40
N ARG A 136 20.46 6.57 -43.40
CA ARG A 136 21.16 5.30 -43.24
C ARG A 136 20.94 4.38 -44.44
N ASP A 137 19.72 4.29 -44.95
CA ASP A 137 19.42 3.47 -46.12
C ASP A 137 20.15 3.96 -47.36
N GLU A 138 20.20 5.28 -47.56
CA GLU A 138 20.98 5.91 -48.62
C GLU A 138 22.47 5.57 -48.49
N GLN A 139 23.04 5.69 -47.29
CA GLN A 139 24.43 5.29 -46.99
C GLN A 139 24.69 3.79 -47.21
N ILE A 140 23.74 2.91 -46.90
CA ILE A 140 23.88 1.47 -47.14
C ILE A 140 23.89 1.18 -48.65
N LEU A 141 23.06 1.88 -49.43
CA LEU A 141 23.08 1.76 -50.89
C LEU A 141 24.41 2.23 -51.47
N GLU A 142 24.91 3.38 -51.01
CA GLU A 142 26.23 3.91 -51.38
C GLU A 142 27.34 2.92 -51.02
N LYS A 143 27.36 2.39 -49.79
CA LYS A 143 28.35 1.39 -49.37
C LYS A 143 28.30 0.11 -50.22
N LYS A 144 27.10 -0.35 -50.59
CA LYS A 144 26.94 -1.51 -51.48
C LYS A 144 27.47 -1.24 -52.89
N GLN A 145 27.28 -0.02 -53.41
CA GLN A 145 27.85 0.38 -54.68
C GLN A 145 29.38 0.38 -54.61
N ILE A 146 29.95 1.02 -53.58
CA ILE A 146 31.40 1.03 -53.33
C ILE A 146 31.96 -0.40 -53.21
N GLN A 147 31.30 -1.29 -52.47
CA GLN A 147 31.76 -2.67 -52.32
C GLN A 147 31.73 -3.44 -53.65
N LYS A 148 30.73 -3.21 -54.50
CA LYS A 148 30.68 -3.85 -55.83
C LYS A 148 31.84 -3.38 -56.69
N GLU A 149 32.08 -2.07 -56.74
CA GLU A 149 33.21 -1.50 -57.47
C GLU A 149 34.56 -2.02 -56.95
N LEU A 150 34.71 -2.17 -55.63
CA LEU A 150 35.90 -2.74 -55.01
C LEU A 150 36.09 -4.22 -55.38
N ASN A 151 35.03 -5.04 -55.29
CA ASN A 151 35.10 -6.46 -55.64
C ASN A 151 35.42 -6.67 -57.13
N GLU A 152 34.90 -5.81 -58.01
CA GLU A 152 35.20 -5.84 -59.44
C GLU A 152 36.69 -5.57 -59.70
N GLU A 153 37.28 -4.62 -58.98
CA GLU A 153 38.71 -4.32 -59.09
C GLU A 153 39.59 -5.40 -58.42
N GLU A 154 39.19 -5.97 -57.28
CA GLU A 154 39.88 -7.12 -56.66
C GLU A 154 39.89 -8.34 -57.58
N LEU A 155 38.75 -8.70 -58.18
CA LEU A 155 38.66 -9.79 -59.15
C LEU A 155 39.58 -9.56 -60.35
N ARG A 156 39.66 -8.30 -60.82
CA ARG A 156 40.58 -7.92 -61.89
C ARG A 156 42.04 -8.16 -61.48
N LEU A 157 42.43 -7.81 -60.26
CA LEU A 157 43.78 -8.02 -59.73
C LEU A 157 44.10 -9.51 -59.49
N ASP A 158 43.15 -10.28 -58.93
CA ASP A 158 43.31 -11.72 -58.70
C ASP A 158 43.51 -12.49 -60.01
N ASN A 159 42.75 -12.13 -61.05
CA ASN A 159 42.95 -12.72 -62.38
C ASN A 159 44.36 -12.44 -62.93
N MET A 160 44.89 -11.23 -62.70
CA MET A 160 46.26 -10.90 -63.09
C MET A 160 47.29 -11.72 -62.29
N MET A 161 47.11 -11.87 -60.98
CA MET A 161 48.02 -12.67 -60.13
C MET A 161 47.94 -14.17 -60.41
N GLU A 162 46.76 -14.71 -60.68
CA GLU A 162 46.58 -16.13 -61.01
C GLU A 162 47.23 -16.47 -62.34
N LEU A 163 47.16 -15.57 -63.33
CA LEU A 163 47.92 -15.70 -64.57
C LEU A 163 49.43 -15.75 -64.30
N GLU A 164 49.94 -14.86 -63.45
CA GLU A 164 51.36 -14.88 -63.05
C GLU A 164 51.75 -16.16 -62.31
N ARG A 165 50.90 -16.64 -61.39
CA ARG A 165 51.10 -17.89 -60.64
C ARG A 165 51.12 -19.11 -61.56
N GLN A 166 50.17 -19.20 -62.50
CA GLN A 166 50.12 -20.29 -63.48
C GLN A 166 51.36 -20.29 -64.36
N ASN A 167 51.82 -19.11 -64.77
CA ASN A 167 53.06 -18.99 -65.52
C ASN A 167 54.26 -19.48 -64.68
N ALA A 168 54.33 -19.13 -63.39
CA ALA A 168 55.39 -19.61 -62.49
C ALA A 168 55.36 -21.13 -62.25
N ILE A 169 54.17 -21.73 -62.08
CA ILE A 169 54.04 -23.19 -61.90
C ILE A 169 54.43 -23.93 -63.17
N ARG A 170 54.00 -23.46 -64.34
CA ARG A 170 54.42 -24.07 -65.62
C ARG A 170 55.94 -24.10 -65.72
N ILE A 171 56.61 -23.00 -65.36
CA ILE A 171 58.07 -22.94 -65.34
C ILE A 171 58.66 -23.94 -64.32
N GLN A 172 58.10 -24.06 -63.11
CA GLN A 172 58.61 -24.99 -62.09
C GLN A 172 58.35 -26.46 -62.43
N GLU A 173 57.19 -26.81 -63.00
CA GLU A 173 56.89 -28.16 -63.46
C GLU A 173 57.84 -28.61 -64.57
N GLU A 174 58.20 -27.70 -65.47
CA GLU A 174 59.23 -27.95 -66.48
C GLU A 174 60.58 -28.27 -65.84
N ILE A 175 60.95 -27.59 -64.74
CA ILE A 175 62.17 -27.86 -63.97
C ILE A 175 62.09 -29.20 -63.22
N ASP A 176 60.96 -29.50 -62.57
CA ASP A 176 60.82 -30.72 -61.75
C ASP A 176 60.71 -31.98 -62.60
N LYS A 177 60.07 -31.92 -63.78
CA LYS A 177 60.10 -33.02 -64.77
C LYS A 177 61.54 -33.37 -65.14
N GLN A 178 62.36 -32.35 -65.41
CA GLN A 178 63.78 -32.55 -65.68
C GLN A 178 64.53 -33.19 -64.50
N ARG A 179 64.15 -32.90 -63.25
CA ARG A 179 64.76 -33.53 -62.05
C ARG A 179 64.29 -34.97 -61.83
N GLN A 180 62.99 -35.26 -62.00
CA GLN A 180 62.45 -36.61 -61.84
C GLN A 180 63.04 -37.58 -62.86
N GLU A 181 63.20 -37.13 -64.11
CA GLU A 181 63.90 -37.90 -65.13
C GLU A 181 65.31 -38.28 -64.68
N GLN A 182 66.03 -37.36 -64.01
CA GLN A 182 67.37 -37.63 -63.45
C GLN A 182 67.33 -38.59 -62.24
N GLU A 183 66.37 -38.46 -61.33
CA GLU A 183 66.24 -39.33 -60.15
C GLU A 183 65.85 -40.76 -60.52
N MET A 184 64.94 -40.94 -61.47
CA MET A 184 64.53 -42.27 -61.94
C MET A 184 65.69 -43.03 -62.56
N LEU A 185 66.57 -42.32 -63.27
CA LEU A 185 67.82 -42.89 -63.78
C LEU A 185 68.72 -43.35 -62.61
N GLY A 186 68.87 -42.54 -61.56
CA GLY A 186 69.64 -42.91 -60.37
C GLY A 186 69.06 -44.06 -59.53
N ALA A 187 67.73 -44.14 -59.37
CA ALA A 187 67.08 -45.18 -58.57
C ALA A 187 67.19 -46.58 -59.20
N CYS A 188 67.09 -46.64 -60.54
CA CYS A 188 67.33 -47.87 -61.29
C CYS A 188 68.72 -48.44 -61.00
N GLU A 189 69.73 -47.58 -60.86
CA GLU A 189 71.10 -48.00 -60.55
C GLU A 189 71.23 -48.58 -59.13
N VAL A 190 70.54 -48.03 -58.12
CA VAL A 190 70.58 -48.51 -56.73
C VAL A 190 69.86 -49.85 -56.54
N LEU A 191 68.72 -50.06 -57.21
CA LEU A 191 67.99 -51.33 -57.13
C LEU A 191 68.85 -52.50 -57.63
N ASN A 192 69.60 -52.26 -58.70
CA ASN A 192 70.55 -53.24 -59.22
C ASN A 192 71.62 -53.59 -58.17
N GLN A 193 72.07 -52.63 -57.34
CA GLN A 193 73.04 -52.88 -56.26
C GLN A 193 72.44 -53.68 -55.08
N ILE A 194 71.20 -53.39 -54.67
CA ILE A 194 70.56 -54.10 -53.54
C ILE A 194 70.30 -55.56 -53.88
N GLN A 195 69.88 -55.83 -55.11
CA GLN A 195 69.62 -57.20 -55.55
C GLN A 195 70.89 -58.05 -55.50
N GLN A 196 72.05 -57.47 -55.82
CA GLN A 196 73.35 -58.11 -55.66
C GLN A 196 73.64 -58.42 -54.18
N ASN A 197 73.56 -57.42 -53.29
CA ASN A 197 73.83 -57.60 -51.86
C ASN A 197 72.91 -58.64 -51.17
N ARG A 198 71.65 -58.78 -51.61
CA ARG A 198 70.69 -59.73 -51.03
C ARG A 198 71.05 -61.18 -51.36
N GLN A 199 71.58 -61.42 -52.55
CA GLN A 199 72.05 -62.74 -52.95
C GLN A 199 73.24 -63.16 -52.07
N ASP A 200 74.15 -62.22 -51.78
CA ASP A 200 75.32 -62.49 -50.94
C ASP A 200 74.93 -62.85 -49.49
N ARG A 201 73.97 -62.14 -48.89
CA ARG A 201 73.55 -62.38 -47.50
C ARG A 201 72.86 -63.74 -47.28
N LEU A 202 72.14 -64.23 -48.29
CA LEU A 202 71.43 -65.51 -48.18
C LEU A 202 72.42 -66.68 -48.09
N LEU A 203 73.54 -66.57 -48.80
CA LEU A 203 74.64 -67.53 -48.76
C LEU A 203 75.36 -67.56 -47.39
N GLU A 204 75.42 -66.44 -46.68
CA GLU A 204 76.02 -66.37 -45.33
C GLU A 204 75.15 -67.03 -44.24
N LEU A 205 73.82 -66.92 -44.33
CA LEU A 205 72.92 -67.50 -43.33
C LEU A 205 72.91 -69.03 -43.34
N GLU A 206 72.94 -69.65 -44.53
CA GLU A 206 73.00 -71.10 -44.67
C GLU A 206 74.25 -71.70 -44.02
N ARG A 207 75.36 -70.94 -43.97
CA ARG A 207 76.58 -71.36 -43.27
C ARG A 207 76.42 -71.36 -41.75
N ASN A 208 75.79 -70.34 -41.19
CA ASN A 208 75.67 -70.18 -39.72
C ASN A 208 74.73 -71.22 -39.07
N GLU A 209 73.67 -71.66 -39.75
CA GLU A 209 72.74 -72.65 -39.19
C GLU A 209 73.40 -74.02 -38.98
N GLN A 210 74.29 -74.41 -39.89
CA GLN A 210 75.03 -75.68 -39.80
C GLN A 210 75.97 -75.71 -38.58
N GLU A 211 76.59 -74.57 -38.24
CA GLU A 211 77.47 -74.45 -37.07
C GLU A 211 76.71 -74.54 -35.74
N ASN A 212 75.54 -73.90 -35.64
CA ASN A 212 74.74 -73.86 -34.40
C ASN A 212 74.20 -75.22 -33.98
N ALA A 213 73.80 -76.08 -34.92
CA ALA A 213 73.27 -77.41 -34.63
C ALA A 213 74.29 -78.32 -33.92
N LEU A 214 75.58 -78.19 -34.27
CA LEU A 214 76.67 -78.95 -33.65
C LEU A 214 76.93 -78.53 -32.20
N VAL A 215 76.77 -77.23 -31.89
CA VAL A 215 76.99 -76.70 -30.53
C VAL A 215 75.93 -77.18 -29.55
N GLN A 216 74.65 -77.23 -29.94
CA GLN A 216 73.57 -77.64 -29.06
C GLN A 216 73.69 -79.08 -28.57
N GLN A 217 74.17 -80.01 -29.42
CA GLN A 217 74.35 -81.40 -29.04
C GLN A 217 75.37 -81.58 -27.90
N ARG A 218 76.46 -80.80 -27.90
CA ARG A 218 77.48 -80.84 -26.83
C ARG A 218 76.93 -80.38 -25.47
N ILE A 219 76.09 -79.35 -25.44
CA ILE A 219 75.55 -78.78 -24.19
C ILE A 219 74.69 -79.81 -23.43
N SER A 220 73.93 -80.65 -24.14
CA SER A 220 73.03 -81.62 -23.53
C SER A 220 73.75 -82.72 -22.73
N GLU A 221 74.95 -83.13 -23.15
CA GLU A 221 75.69 -84.22 -22.50
C GLU A 221 76.32 -83.80 -21.16
N ASP A 222 76.75 -82.53 -21.06
CA ASP A 222 77.40 -82.01 -19.86
C ASP A 222 76.41 -81.82 -18.70
N LEU A 223 75.17 -81.39 -18.98
CA LEU A 223 74.13 -81.16 -17.97
C LEU A 223 73.78 -82.42 -17.18
N MET A 224 73.73 -83.58 -17.85
CA MET A 224 73.37 -84.85 -17.21
C MET A 224 74.41 -85.33 -16.19
N LYS A 225 75.70 -85.00 -16.40
CA LYS A 225 76.79 -85.34 -15.47
C LYS A 225 76.77 -84.47 -14.20
N GLU A 226 76.35 -83.20 -14.29
CA GLU A 226 76.29 -82.32 -13.13
C GLU A 226 75.22 -82.72 -12.10
N ILE A 227 74.08 -83.25 -12.55
CA ILE A 227 72.95 -83.61 -11.68
C ILE A 227 73.32 -84.74 -10.71
N ALA A 228 73.96 -85.80 -11.20
CA ALA A 228 74.35 -86.96 -10.39
C ALA A 228 75.33 -86.61 -9.25
N ASN A 229 76.24 -85.66 -9.50
CA ASN A 229 77.22 -85.23 -8.49
C ASN A 229 76.58 -84.39 -7.35
N ARG A 230 75.47 -83.69 -7.60
CA ARG A 230 74.77 -82.89 -6.58
C ARG A 230 74.02 -83.74 -5.55
N GLU A 231 73.52 -84.92 -5.93
CA GLU A 231 72.74 -85.78 -5.03
C GLU A 231 73.58 -86.43 -3.92
N VAL A 232 74.80 -86.88 -4.25
CA VAL A 232 75.72 -87.49 -3.27
C VAL A 232 76.09 -86.50 -2.16
N LYS A 233 76.32 -85.22 -2.50
CA LYS A 233 76.65 -84.17 -1.52
C LYS A 233 75.49 -83.86 -0.55
N ARG A 234 74.23 -83.96 -1.00
CA ARG A 234 73.06 -83.72 -0.13
C ARG A 234 72.88 -84.80 0.94
N GLN A 235 73.15 -86.06 0.62
CA GLN A 235 72.95 -87.18 1.55
C GLN A 235 73.88 -87.10 2.78
N MET A 236 75.13 -86.65 2.60
CA MET A 236 76.09 -86.50 3.70
C MET A 236 75.72 -85.36 4.67
N GLN A 237 75.23 -84.22 4.14
CA GLN A 237 74.79 -83.08 4.96
C GLN A 237 73.54 -83.39 5.81
N ASN A 238 72.66 -84.27 5.33
CA ASN A 238 71.42 -84.60 6.04
C ASN A 238 71.65 -85.39 7.34
N LYS A 239 72.63 -86.31 7.42
CA LYS A 239 72.83 -87.11 8.63
C LYS A 239 73.44 -86.31 9.78
N ILE A 240 74.39 -85.43 9.49
CA ILE A 240 75.01 -84.55 10.52
C ILE A 240 73.96 -83.58 11.13
N ARG A 241 72.92 -83.20 10.38
CA ARG A 241 71.77 -82.44 10.92
C ARG A 241 70.85 -83.26 11.83
N MET A 242 70.76 -84.58 11.67
CA MET A 242 69.90 -85.43 12.49
C MET A 242 70.46 -85.56 13.92
N ASP A 243 71.76 -85.78 14.08
CA ASP A 243 72.40 -85.98 15.40
C ASP A 243 72.39 -84.70 16.28
N LEU A 244 72.32 -83.50 15.69
CA LEU A 244 72.26 -82.22 16.41
C LEU A 244 70.82 -81.83 16.86
N ASN A 245 69.80 -82.35 16.17
CA ASN A 245 68.39 -82.06 16.48
C ASN A 245 67.86 -82.92 17.65
N GLU A 246 68.23 -84.18 17.77
CA GLU A 246 67.76 -85.05 18.87
C GLU A 246 68.23 -84.57 20.26
N ALA A 247 69.47 -84.09 20.36
CA ALA A 247 70.00 -83.54 21.62
C ALA A 247 69.28 -82.25 22.07
N ASN A 248 68.70 -81.48 21.13
CA ASN A 248 67.90 -80.29 21.40
C ASN A 248 66.41 -80.60 21.65
N GLU A 249 65.86 -81.69 21.09
CA GLU A 249 64.51 -82.17 21.39
C GLU A 249 64.38 -82.73 22.82
N ALA A 250 65.40 -83.41 23.34
CA ALA A 250 65.43 -83.91 24.72
C ALA A 250 65.34 -82.80 25.78
N MET A 251 65.81 -81.58 25.47
CA MET A 251 65.78 -80.43 26.37
C MET A 251 64.45 -79.63 26.29
N ARG A 252 63.63 -79.86 25.25
CA ARG A 252 62.39 -79.10 24.98
C ARG A 252 61.12 -79.72 25.58
N LYS A 253 61.00 -81.05 25.67
CA LYS A 253 59.79 -81.71 26.21
C LYS A 253 59.77 -81.85 27.74
N HIS A 254 60.93 -81.88 28.40
CA HIS A 254 61.00 -81.77 29.86
C HIS A 254 60.34 -80.47 30.40
N ARG A 255 60.23 -79.42 29.55
CA ARG A 255 59.46 -78.18 29.81
C ARG A 255 57.98 -78.24 29.37
N GLU A 256 57.57 -79.24 28.62
CA GLU A 256 56.17 -79.52 28.25
C GLU A 256 55.48 -80.40 29.31
N GLU A 257 56.19 -81.32 29.96
CA GLU A 257 55.66 -82.17 31.05
C GLU A 257 55.30 -81.41 32.34
N GLU A 258 55.99 -80.29 32.63
CA GLU A 258 55.67 -79.41 33.77
C GLU A 258 54.41 -78.55 33.49
N LYS A 259 54.15 -78.19 32.22
CA LYS A 259 52.92 -77.46 31.81
C LYS A 259 51.67 -78.34 31.79
N GLU A 260 51.83 -79.65 31.63
CA GLU A 260 50.76 -80.65 31.78
C GLU A 260 50.35 -80.82 33.26
N ARG A 261 51.26 -80.60 34.23
CA ARG A 261 50.95 -80.66 35.66
C ARG A 261 50.15 -79.45 36.17
N ASP A 262 50.37 -78.25 35.63
CA ASP A 262 49.63 -77.04 36.02
C ASP A 262 48.21 -76.98 35.41
N ARG A 263 47.98 -77.58 34.22
CA ARG A 263 46.63 -77.76 33.64
C ARG A 263 45.72 -78.66 34.49
N LEU A 264 46.30 -79.60 35.24
CA LEU A 264 45.57 -80.49 36.17
C LEU A 264 45.14 -79.78 37.47
N PHE A 265 45.71 -78.61 37.80
CA PHE A 265 45.32 -77.80 38.96
C PHE A 265 44.18 -76.81 38.64
N ASP A 266 44.08 -76.31 37.42
CA ASP A 266 43.01 -75.39 37.01
C ASP A 266 41.66 -76.09 36.72
N LEU A 267 41.67 -77.39 36.45
CA LEU A 267 40.45 -78.21 36.29
C LEU A 267 39.77 -78.55 37.63
N LYS A 268 40.49 -78.47 38.76
CA LYS A 268 39.92 -78.64 40.12
C LYS A 268 39.27 -77.36 40.69
N ILE A 269 39.51 -76.20 40.09
CA ILE A 269 38.97 -74.90 40.55
C ILE A 269 37.58 -74.61 39.93
N LEU A 270 37.25 -75.22 38.79
CA LEU A 270 35.97 -75.01 38.08
C LEU A 270 34.83 -75.96 38.49
N GLU A 271 35.12 -77.13 39.07
CA GLU A 271 34.09 -78.06 39.59
C GLU A 271 33.52 -77.64 40.96
N ILE A 272 34.30 -76.91 41.78
CA ILE A 272 33.84 -76.46 43.11
C ILE A 272 32.92 -75.22 43.00
N GLN A 273 33.01 -74.44 41.92
CA GLN A 273 32.13 -73.29 41.67
C GLN A 273 30.79 -73.65 41.03
N LYS A 274 30.68 -74.83 40.37
CA LYS A 274 29.40 -75.36 39.87
C LYS A 274 28.51 -75.96 40.98
N GLN A 275 29.10 -76.46 42.06
CA GLN A 275 28.34 -76.98 43.23
C GLN A 275 27.81 -75.87 44.16
N LYS A 276 28.20 -74.61 43.92
CA LYS A 276 27.82 -73.44 44.73
C LYS A 276 26.56 -72.73 44.22
N ALA A 277 26.24 -72.83 42.92
CA ALA A 277 25.12 -72.08 42.32
C ALA A 277 23.78 -72.85 42.28
N GLU A 278 23.81 -74.18 42.32
CA GLU A 278 22.58 -75.01 42.34
C GLU A 278 22.02 -75.26 43.74
N ARG A 279 22.78 -74.89 44.80
CA ARG A 279 22.34 -74.96 46.20
C ARG A 279 21.61 -73.70 46.69
N GLU A 280 21.75 -72.57 46.01
CA GLU A 280 21.12 -71.30 46.42
C GLU A 280 19.77 -71.04 45.69
N ALA A 281 19.54 -71.65 44.52
CA ALA A 281 18.32 -71.41 43.73
C ALA A 281 17.11 -72.29 44.11
N ALA A 282 17.27 -73.30 44.98
CA ALA A 282 16.19 -74.25 45.33
C ALA A 282 15.57 -74.01 46.71
N TYR A 283 16.11 -73.10 47.54
CA TYR A 283 15.54 -72.77 48.87
C TYR A 283 14.80 -71.41 48.91
N GLU A 284 14.95 -70.58 47.88
CA GLU A 284 14.09 -69.40 47.63
C GLU A 284 12.63 -69.75 47.30
N ALA A 285 12.31 -71.03 47.05
CA ALA A 285 10.96 -71.41 46.61
C ALA A 285 10.06 -72.06 47.68
N GLU A 286 10.57 -72.47 48.85
CA GLU A 286 9.79 -73.30 49.80
C GLU A 286 9.57 -72.75 51.22
N GLN A 287 10.09 -71.57 51.59
CA GLN A 287 9.71 -70.93 52.87
C GLN A 287 9.06 -69.55 52.72
N ALA A 288 8.54 -69.26 51.52
CA ALA A 288 7.58 -68.19 51.25
C ALA A 288 6.11 -68.61 51.50
N GLN A 289 5.82 -69.83 51.96
CA GLN A 289 4.45 -70.35 52.08
C GLN A 289 4.12 -71.06 53.41
N VAL A 290 4.79 -70.66 54.50
CA VAL A 290 4.26 -70.78 55.88
C VAL A 290 4.31 -69.39 56.53
N ARG A 291 3.61 -68.41 55.97
CA ARG A 291 2.16 -68.45 56.15
C ARG A 291 1.83 -69.20 57.46
N LEU A 292 1.51 -68.40 58.45
CA LEU A 292 0.17 -68.54 59.00
C LEU A 292 0.02 -69.51 60.18
N GLU A 293 0.96 -69.55 61.13
CA GLU A 293 0.69 -70.33 62.36
C GLU A 293 1.05 -69.71 63.71
N LYS A 294 1.46 -68.43 63.78
CA LYS A 294 1.46 -67.68 65.05
C LYS A 294 1.15 -66.21 64.77
N GLU A 295 -0.10 -65.75 64.71
CA GLU A 295 -1.21 -66.00 65.64
C GLU A 295 -0.75 -65.98 67.11
N LEU A 296 -1.32 -65.03 67.86
CA LEU A 296 -1.44 -65.07 69.31
C LEU A 296 -0.18 -64.78 70.15
N GLU A 297 0.53 -63.71 69.80
CA GLU A 297 0.83 -62.67 70.81
C GLU A 297 0.23 -61.33 70.36
N ILE A 298 -1.11 -61.24 70.42
CA ILE A 298 -1.76 -60.53 71.53
C ILE A 298 -1.79 -59.03 71.17
N ALA A 299 -2.84 -58.50 70.51
CA ALA A 299 -4.22 -58.42 71.00
C ALA A 299 -4.39 -58.01 72.48
N ARG A 300 -3.32 -57.60 73.17
CA ARG A 300 -3.32 -56.93 74.48
C ARG A 300 -2.02 -56.14 74.53
N LEU A 301 -1.96 -54.87 74.15
CA LEU A 301 -2.17 -53.80 75.12
C LEU A 301 -2.26 -52.45 74.39
N ARG A 302 -3.35 -52.27 73.62
CA ARG A 302 -3.92 -50.95 73.29
C ARG A 302 -5.29 -50.75 73.96
N ALA A 303 -5.51 -51.45 75.08
CA ALA A 303 -6.73 -51.34 75.89
C ALA A 303 -6.42 -51.48 77.40
N LEU A 304 -5.31 -50.89 77.86
CA LEU A 304 -5.02 -50.70 79.28
C LEU A 304 -4.25 -49.39 79.52
N GLN A 305 -4.81 -48.28 79.02
CA GLN A 305 -4.63 -46.96 79.63
C GLN A 305 -5.78 -46.02 79.20
N GLU A 306 -7.00 -46.58 79.25
CA GLU A 306 -8.27 -45.84 79.32
C GLU A 306 -9.10 -46.44 80.46
N ARG A 307 -8.51 -46.41 81.66
CA ARG A 307 -9.16 -46.60 82.98
C ARG A 307 -8.20 -46.16 84.10
N ALA A 308 -7.63 -44.98 83.91
CA ALA A 308 -7.31 -44.06 84.99
C ALA A 308 -8.56 -43.25 85.39
N SER A 309 -9.77 -43.77 85.14
CA SER A 309 -11.04 -43.04 85.27
C SER A 309 -12.03 -43.60 86.30
N ASP A 310 -11.70 -44.66 87.05
CA ASP A 310 -12.70 -45.28 87.94
C ASP A 310 -12.14 -45.76 89.30
N GLU A 311 -11.13 -45.08 89.87
CA GLU A 311 -10.83 -45.14 91.32
C GLU A 311 -11.69 -44.15 92.14
N ALA A 312 -12.63 -43.45 91.48
CA ALA A 312 -13.58 -42.52 92.10
C ALA A 312 -14.98 -43.12 92.38
N ALA A 313 -15.34 -44.25 91.77
CA ALA A 313 -16.73 -44.75 91.79
C ALA A 313 -17.09 -45.61 93.03
N GLU A 314 -16.10 -46.12 93.78
CA GLU A 314 -16.38 -47.01 94.92
C GLU A 314 -16.38 -46.31 96.30
N ARG A 315 -16.02 -45.01 96.38
CA ARG A 315 -16.17 -44.21 97.62
C ARG A 315 -17.55 -43.54 97.81
N ASP A 316 -18.41 -43.53 96.78
CA ASP A 316 -19.73 -42.88 96.83
C ASP A 316 -20.92 -43.83 97.04
N ALA A 317 -20.74 -45.13 96.83
CA ALA A 317 -21.84 -46.09 96.97
C ALA A 317 -22.25 -46.39 98.44
N LEU A 318 -21.36 -46.14 99.42
CA LEU A 318 -21.64 -46.41 100.85
C LEU A 318 -22.12 -45.16 101.64
N ARG A 319 -22.11 -43.96 101.06
CA ARG A 319 -22.63 -42.71 101.69
C ARG A 319 -24.09 -42.39 101.30
N ALA A 320 -24.58 -42.93 100.19
CA ALA A 320 -25.93 -42.67 99.68
C ALA A 320 -27.06 -43.33 100.49
N LYS A 321 -26.80 -44.43 101.20
CA LYS A 321 -27.86 -45.22 101.85
C LYS A 321 -28.30 -44.76 103.26
N ARG A 322 -27.67 -43.75 103.89
CA ARG A 322 -28.13 -43.20 105.19
C ARG A 322 -28.77 -41.80 105.12
N ALA A 323 -28.68 -41.09 103.98
CA ALA A 323 -29.19 -39.72 103.82
C ALA A 323 -30.65 -39.62 103.32
N ALA A 324 -31.24 -40.72 102.86
CA ALA A 324 -32.56 -40.71 102.24
C ALA A 324 -33.72 -40.63 103.26
N GLU A 325 -33.57 -41.18 104.47
CA GLU A 325 -34.71 -41.31 105.41
C GLU A 325 -34.97 -40.05 106.28
N ALA A 326 -34.08 -39.05 106.31
CA ALA A 326 -34.27 -37.85 107.13
C ALA A 326 -35.01 -36.68 106.42
N ARG A 327 -34.91 -36.54 105.08
CA ARG A 327 -35.41 -35.37 104.33
C ARG A 327 -36.93 -35.33 104.14
N GLU A 328 -37.62 -36.46 104.26
CA GLU A 328 -39.04 -36.52 103.94
C GLU A 328 -39.93 -35.80 104.97
N ARG A 329 -39.50 -35.73 106.24
CA ARG A 329 -40.34 -35.17 107.31
C ARG A 329 -40.40 -33.64 107.34
N GLU A 330 -39.39 -32.92 106.84
CA GLU A 330 -39.36 -31.44 106.88
C GLU A 330 -40.15 -30.77 105.74
N TRP A 331 -40.30 -31.43 104.60
CA TRP A 331 -40.91 -30.84 103.41
C TRP A 331 -42.38 -30.44 103.61
N ARG A 332 -43.17 -31.25 104.32
CA ARG A 332 -44.62 -31.01 104.47
C ARG A 332 -44.98 -29.76 105.29
N ARG A 333 -44.09 -29.21 106.11
CA ARG A 333 -44.40 -28.00 106.91
C ARG A 333 -44.24 -26.69 106.13
N LYS A 334 -43.44 -26.64 105.07
CA LYS A 334 -43.08 -25.40 104.37
C LYS A 334 -44.15 -24.92 103.36
N GLU A 335 -44.81 -25.85 102.68
CA GLU A 335 -45.83 -25.58 101.65
C GLU A 335 -46.99 -24.69 102.12
N LYS A 336 -47.43 -24.84 103.38
CA LYS A 336 -48.62 -24.13 103.85
C LYS A 336 -48.41 -22.62 104.07
N ALA A 337 -47.18 -22.16 104.30
CA ALA A 337 -46.88 -20.74 104.57
C ALA A 337 -46.77 -19.90 103.28
N ASP A 338 -46.31 -20.49 102.18
CA ASP A 338 -46.03 -19.76 100.94
C ASP A 338 -47.31 -19.37 100.16
N ALA A 339 -48.43 -20.05 100.43
CA ALA A 339 -49.69 -19.77 99.74
C ALA A 339 -50.33 -18.43 100.13
N LEU A 340 -50.16 -17.96 101.37
CA LEU A 340 -50.82 -16.75 101.85
C LEU A 340 -50.18 -15.46 101.31
N LYS A 341 -48.84 -15.38 101.30
CA LYS A 341 -48.11 -14.18 100.82
C LYS A 341 -48.35 -13.87 99.35
N LYS A 342 -48.67 -14.87 98.53
CA LYS A 342 -48.93 -14.67 97.10
C LYS A 342 -50.17 -13.81 96.84
N LYS A 343 -51.22 -13.95 97.64
CA LYS A 343 -52.48 -13.22 97.40
C LYS A 343 -52.35 -11.71 97.59
N GLU A 344 -51.63 -11.25 98.61
CA GLU A 344 -51.50 -9.82 98.88
C GLU A 344 -50.75 -9.09 97.76
N THR A 345 -49.70 -9.71 97.20
CA THR A 345 -48.92 -9.11 96.11
C THR A 345 -49.72 -8.91 94.81
N GLU A 346 -50.79 -9.69 94.59
CA GLU A 346 -51.57 -9.60 93.35
C GLU A 346 -52.45 -8.35 93.29
N ASP A 347 -52.95 -7.86 94.42
CA ASP A 347 -53.92 -6.76 94.43
C ASP A 347 -53.25 -5.39 94.28
N GLU A 348 -52.02 -5.21 94.79
CA GLU A 348 -51.24 -3.98 94.57
C GLU A 348 -50.89 -3.79 93.08
N LEU A 349 -50.56 -4.88 92.38
CA LEU A 349 -50.23 -4.85 90.95
C LEU A 349 -51.40 -4.37 90.08
N LYS A 350 -52.65 -4.67 90.47
CA LYS A 350 -53.83 -4.25 89.69
C LYS A 350 -54.01 -2.74 89.69
N ARG A 351 -53.76 -2.06 90.81
CA ARG A 351 -53.93 -0.60 90.92
C ARG A 351 -52.90 0.16 90.08
N ALA A 352 -51.64 -0.27 90.09
CA ALA A 352 -50.58 0.33 89.28
C ALA A 352 -50.85 0.24 87.77
N ARG A 353 -51.48 -0.84 87.29
CA ARG A 353 -51.83 -1.02 85.87
C ARG A 353 -52.83 0.01 85.34
N ILE A 354 -53.78 0.44 86.16
CA ILE A 354 -54.82 1.39 85.72
C ILE A 354 -54.21 2.78 85.50
N ALA A 355 -53.41 3.29 86.44
CA ALA A 355 -52.77 4.60 86.30
C ALA A 355 -51.83 4.68 85.09
N GLN A 356 -51.11 3.58 84.79
CA GLN A 356 -50.24 3.50 83.61
C GLN A 356 -51.02 3.63 82.28
N ALA A 357 -52.26 3.14 82.23
CA ALA A 357 -53.05 3.17 81.01
C ALA A 357 -53.52 4.58 80.63
N GLU A 358 -53.88 5.41 81.62
CA GLU A 358 -54.38 6.77 81.39
C GLU A 358 -53.30 7.72 80.85
N GLU A 359 -52.09 7.66 81.42
CA GLU A 359 -50.98 8.50 80.96
C GLU A 359 -50.57 8.16 79.52
N ARG A 360 -50.58 6.87 79.17
CA ARG A 360 -50.32 6.40 77.80
C ARG A 360 -51.32 7.02 76.79
N ARG A 361 -52.58 7.20 77.18
CA ARG A 361 -53.61 7.77 76.29
C ARG A 361 -53.37 9.23 75.95
N ARG A 362 -52.84 10.03 76.89
CA ARG A 362 -52.57 11.46 76.67
C ARG A 362 -51.42 11.70 75.70
N LEU A 363 -50.34 10.93 75.85
CA LEU A 363 -49.17 11.02 74.97
C LEU A 363 -49.54 10.72 73.51
N LEU A 364 -50.36 9.68 73.26
CA LEU A 364 -50.83 9.33 71.92
C LEU A 364 -51.60 10.46 71.22
N ALA A 365 -52.36 11.26 71.96
CA ALA A 365 -53.11 12.38 71.37
C ALA A 365 -52.19 13.52 70.89
N ILE A 366 -51.11 13.81 71.62
CA ILE A 366 -50.12 14.83 71.23
C ILE A 366 -49.32 14.39 70.00
N GLU A 367 -48.95 13.11 69.96
CA GLU A 367 -48.25 12.51 68.82
C GLU A 367 -49.08 12.62 67.53
N ALA A 368 -50.37 12.24 67.58
CA ALA A 368 -51.26 12.35 66.43
C ALA A 368 -51.43 13.79 65.90
N GLY A 369 -51.36 14.80 66.78
CA GLY A 369 -51.40 16.21 66.38
C GLY A 369 -50.13 16.66 65.64
N ARG A 370 -48.96 16.20 66.11
CA ARG A 370 -47.66 16.49 65.45
C ARG A 370 -47.59 15.84 64.07
N GLU A 371 -48.02 14.59 63.94
CA GLU A 371 -48.03 13.86 62.66
C GLU A 371 -48.84 14.56 61.57
N ARG A 372 -50.00 15.15 61.91
CA ARG A 372 -50.83 15.89 60.93
C ARG A 372 -50.13 17.13 60.38
N MET A 373 -49.47 17.91 61.24
CA MET A 373 -48.76 19.13 60.81
C MET A 373 -47.55 18.78 59.92
N GLU A 374 -46.83 17.71 60.25
CA GLU A 374 -45.74 17.22 59.41
C GLU A 374 -46.26 16.71 58.05
N PHE A 375 -47.39 16.00 58.02
CA PHE A 375 -48.01 15.55 56.78
C PHE A 375 -48.41 16.70 55.85
N GLU A 376 -49.00 17.79 56.40
CA GLU A 376 -49.36 18.97 55.61
C GLU A 376 -48.13 19.71 55.04
N ARG A 377 -47.03 19.79 55.80
CA ARG A 377 -45.76 20.35 55.31
C ARG A 377 -45.20 19.53 54.16
N ILE A 378 -45.20 18.20 54.30
CA ILE A 378 -44.76 17.27 53.25
C ILE A 378 -45.59 17.46 51.98
N LEU A 379 -46.92 17.55 52.09
CA LEU A 379 -47.79 17.75 50.93
C LEU A 379 -47.53 19.06 50.19
N LYS A 380 -47.32 20.17 50.92
CA LYS A 380 -46.96 21.46 50.29
C LYS A 380 -45.64 21.35 49.54
N ARG A 381 -44.63 20.73 50.15
CA ARG A 381 -43.33 20.51 49.51
C ARG A 381 -43.43 19.63 48.27
N GLN A 382 -44.25 18.57 48.30
CA GLN A 382 -44.49 17.72 47.15
C GLN A 382 -45.15 18.47 45.99
N LYS A 383 -46.12 19.36 46.27
CA LYS A 383 -46.74 20.20 45.22
C LYS A 383 -45.75 21.14 44.56
N GLU A 384 -44.91 21.82 45.35
CA GLU A 384 -43.85 22.69 44.81
C GLU A 384 -42.86 21.93 43.92
N LEU A 385 -42.45 20.72 44.34
CA LEU A 385 -41.56 19.87 43.54
C LEU A 385 -42.22 19.48 42.20
N MET A 386 -43.51 19.11 42.21
CA MET A 386 -44.24 18.77 40.99
C MET A 386 -44.33 19.96 40.02
N GLU A 387 -44.57 21.17 40.51
CA GLU A 387 -44.62 22.38 39.66
C GLU A 387 -43.24 22.72 39.08
N ASN A 388 -42.17 22.60 39.86
CA ASN A 388 -40.80 22.82 39.38
C ASN A 388 -40.42 21.78 38.32
N ASP A 389 -40.70 20.50 38.55
CA ASP A 389 -40.48 19.42 37.58
C ASP A 389 -41.21 19.68 36.26
N GLN A 390 -42.45 20.19 36.31
CA GLN A 390 -43.20 20.56 35.10
C GLN A 390 -42.56 21.70 34.33
N ARG A 391 -42.05 22.73 35.02
CA ARG A 391 -41.34 23.85 34.39
C ARG A 391 -40.04 23.39 33.73
N GLU A 392 -39.24 22.61 34.45
CA GLU A 392 -37.99 22.06 33.92
C GLU A 392 -38.24 21.19 32.68
N ARG A 393 -39.27 20.34 32.70
CA ARG A 393 -39.69 19.54 31.53
C ARG A 393 -40.11 20.41 30.34
N ALA A 394 -40.85 21.49 30.58
CA ALA A 394 -41.27 22.40 29.52
C ALA A 394 -40.07 23.12 28.88
N GLU A 395 -39.13 23.60 29.69
CA GLU A 395 -37.89 24.22 29.20
C GLU A 395 -37.02 23.23 28.43
N ALA A 396 -36.85 22.00 28.94
CA ALA A 396 -36.14 20.93 28.25
C ALA A 396 -36.78 20.61 26.90
N ASN A 397 -38.11 20.51 26.84
CA ASN A 397 -38.85 20.31 25.60
C ASN A 397 -38.67 21.45 24.59
N GLN A 398 -38.66 22.71 25.05
CA GLN A 398 -38.40 23.85 24.17
C GLN A 398 -36.96 23.84 23.63
N LYS A 399 -35.97 23.54 24.48
CA LYS A 399 -34.57 23.38 24.06
C LYS A 399 -34.43 22.26 23.02
N ASN A 400 -35.06 21.11 23.26
CA ASN A 400 -35.06 19.98 22.32
C ASN A 400 -35.71 20.34 20.97
N LYS A 401 -36.79 21.11 20.96
CA LYS A 401 -37.42 21.58 19.71
C LYS A 401 -36.50 22.50 18.91
N ARG A 402 -35.88 23.49 19.57
CA ARG A 402 -34.91 24.39 18.92
C ARG A 402 -33.71 23.63 18.36
N TYR A 403 -33.16 22.71 19.16
CA TYR A 403 -32.07 21.84 18.73
C TYR A 403 -32.45 20.98 17.52
N ALA A 404 -33.67 20.42 17.50
CA ALA A 404 -34.16 19.64 16.36
C ALA A 404 -34.33 20.51 15.09
N GLU A 405 -34.80 21.75 15.22
CA GLU A 405 -34.89 22.70 14.10
C GLU A 405 -33.51 23.08 13.57
N GLU A 406 -32.54 23.31 14.44
CA GLU A 406 -31.15 23.57 14.07
C GLU A 406 -30.52 22.38 13.33
N ILE A 407 -30.73 21.15 13.82
CA ILE A 407 -30.27 19.93 13.12
C ILE A 407 -30.91 19.84 11.73
N ARG A 408 -32.22 20.10 11.59
CA ARG A 408 -32.88 20.08 10.28
C ARG A 408 -32.28 21.10 9.32
N LYS A 409 -32.01 22.33 9.79
CA LYS A 409 -31.32 23.36 9.00
C LYS A 409 -29.93 22.92 8.60
N GLN A 410 -29.15 22.34 9.52
CA GLN A 410 -27.82 21.80 9.22
C GLN A 410 -27.87 20.68 8.19
N ILE A 411 -28.84 19.77 8.26
CA ILE A 411 -29.04 18.70 7.26
C ILE A 411 -29.37 19.31 5.90
N CYS A 412 -30.27 20.30 5.83
CA CYS A 412 -30.60 20.97 4.58
C CYS A 412 -29.40 21.70 3.96
N LEU A 413 -28.62 22.41 4.77
CA LEU A 413 -27.41 23.10 4.30
C LEU A 413 -26.37 22.10 3.79
N LYS A 414 -26.09 21.03 4.54
CA LYS A 414 -25.16 19.98 4.10
C LYS A 414 -25.63 19.28 2.83
N GLU A 415 -26.94 19.07 2.66
CA GLU A 415 -27.47 18.49 1.43
C GLU A 415 -27.30 19.44 0.24
N GLN A 416 -27.52 20.75 0.44
CA GLN A 416 -27.27 21.76 -0.60
C GLN A 416 -25.79 21.86 -0.96
N GLU A 417 -24.90 21.84 0.03
CA GLU A 417 -23.45 21.77 -0.18
C GLU A 417 -23.07 20.53 -0.97
N ARG A 418 -23.59 19.35 -0.61
CA ARG A 418 -23.33 18.11 -1.35
C ARG A 418 -23.84 18.15 -2.79
N ILE A 419 -25.01 18.75 -3.03
CA ILE A 419 -25.54 18.95 -4.38
C ILE A 419 -24.66 19.93 -5.17
N ALA A 420 -24.24 21.03 -4.54
CA ALA A 420 -23.37 22.03 -5.16
C ALA A 420 -21.99 21.44 -5.49
N GLU A 421 -21.37 20.69 -4.59
CA GLU A 421 -20.12 19.94 -4.82
C GLU A 421 -20.28 18.94 -5.96
N ARG A 422 -21.40 18.20 -5.99
CA ARG A 422 -21.70 17.25 -7.07
C ARG A 422 -21.85 17.97 -8.42
N ASN A 423 -22.55 19.09 -8.46
CA ASN A 423 -22.72 19.89 -9.67
C ASN A 423 -21.39 20.51 -10.11
N ALA A 424 -20.59 21.05 -9.19
CA ALA A 424 -19.26 21.57 -9.46
C ALA A 424 -18.34 20.48 -10.02
N PHE A 425 -18.37 19.27 -9.46
CA PHE A 425 -17.62 18.13 -9.98
C PHE A 425 -18.05 17.77 -11.42
N PHE A 426 -19.35 17.78 -11.72
CA PHE A 426 -19.82 17.56 -13.08
C PHE A 426 -19.45 18.69 -14.04
N GLU A 427 -19.56 19.95 -13.63
CA GLU A 427 -19.14 21.10 -14.42
C GLU A 427 -17.63 21.09 -14.68
N GLU A 428 -16.82 20.74 -13.67
CA GLU A 428 -15.38 20.51 -13.82
C GLU A 428 -15.11 19.35 -14.79
N GLY A 429 -15.88 18.26 -14.70
CA GLY A 429 -15.82 17.15 -15.66
C GLY A 429 -16.09 17.59 -17.10
N VAL A 430 -17.16 18.36 -17.33
CA VAL A 430 -17.52 18.90 -18.65
C VAL A 430 -16.43 19.85 -19.17
N ARG A 431 -15.93 20.76 -18.33
CA ARG A 431 -14.82 21.66 -18.73
C ARG A 431 -13.56 20.88 -19.06
N LEU A 432 -13.21 19.87 -18.26
CA LEU A 432 -12.05 19.01 -18.51
C LEU A 432 -12.22 18.22 -19.81
N GLU A 433 -13.42 17.73 -20.11
CA GLU A 433 -13.74 17.08 -21.38
C GLU A 433 -13.62 18.04 -22.57
N GLU A 434 -14.15 19.27 -22.45
CA GLU A 434 -14.05 20.31 -23.48
C GLU A 434 -12.59 20.73 -23.71
N GLU A 435 -11.82 20.96 -22.65
CA GLU A 435 -10.39 21.28 -22.72
C GLU A 435 -9.60 20.13 -23.34
N SER A 436 -9.90 18.88 -22.94
CA SER A 436 -9.29 17.68 -23.52
C SER A 436 -9.64 17.53 -24.99
N ARG A 437 -10.88 17.83 -25.39
CA ARG A 437 -11.32 17.81 -26.79
C ARG A 437 -10.59 18.88 -27.61
N LEU A 438 -10.51 20.11 -27.11
CA LEU A 438 -9.78 21.20 -27.76
C LEU A 438 -8.28 20.92 -27.84
N ARG A 439 -7.70 20.29 -26.81
CA ARG A 439 -6.31 19.82 -26.81
C ARG A 439 -6.10 18.75 -27.88
N ARG A 440 -6.97 17.74 -27.96
CA ARG A 440 -6.92 16.70 -29.00
C ARG A 440 -7.00 17.27 -30.41
N MET A 441 -7.88 18.25 -30.65
CA MET A 441 -7.96 18.94 -31.95
C MET A 441 -6.66 19.69 -32.27
N ARG A 442 -6.14 20.49 -31.32
CA ARG A 442 -4.87 21.21 -31.50
C ARG A 442 -3.69 20.27 -31.77
N LEU A 443 -3.63 19.15 -31.06
CA LEU A 443 -2.61 18.12 -31.27
C LEU A 443 -2.75 17.44 -32.63
N ALA A 444 -3.97 17.13 -33.07
CA ALA A 444 -4.21 16.56 -34.39
C ALA A 444 -3.75 17.51 -35.51
N GLU A 445 -4.10 18.79 -35.41
CA GLU A 445 -3.66 19.83 -36.36
C GLU A 445 -2.13 20.01 -36.36
N ALA A 446 -1.48 19.97 -35.19
CA ALA A 446 -0.02 20.04 -35.09
C ALA A 446 0.66 18.79 -35.69
N LYS A 447 0.12 17.59 -35.44
CA LYS A 447 0.60 16.34 -36.05
C LYS A 447 0.49 16.37 -37.56
N GLU A 448 -0.64 16.83 -38.10
CA GLU A 448 -0.85 16.91 -39.55
C GLU A 448 0.09 17.95 -40.21
N ARG A 449 0.27 19.12 -39.59
CA ARG A 449 1.25 20.12 -40.05
C ARG A 449 2.66 19.54 -40.13
N LYS A 450 3.13 18.86 -39.08
CA LYS A 450 4.46 18.22 -39.10
C LYS A 450 4.58 17.12 -40.13
N LEU A 451 3.55 16.29 -40.32
CA LEU A 451 3.56 15.28 -41.38
C LEU A 451 3.65 15.91 -42.77
N ARG A 452 3.00 17.07 -43.00
CA ARG A 452 3.15 17.84 -44.25
C ARG A 452 4.56 18.38 -44.43
N GLU A 453 5.15 18.97 -43.39
CA GLU A 453 6.55 19.45 -43.43
C GLU A 453 7.54 18.33 -43.78
N LEU A 454 7.30 17.09 -43.35
CA LEU A 454 8.14 15.96 -43.69
C LEU A 454 8.00 15.50 -45.14
N ARG A 455 6.80 15.61 -45.71
CA ARG A 455 6.57 15.37 -47.14
C ARG A 455 7.29 16.42 -47.97
N GLU A 456 7.21 17.69 -47.56
CA GLU A 456 7.93 18.80 -48.20
C GLU A 456 9.45 18.64 -48.08
N ALA A 457 9.95 18.08 -46.97
CA ALA A 457 11.37 17.78 -46.77
C ALA A 457 11.89 16.58 -47.61
N GLY A 458 11.06 15.95 -48.43
CA GLY A 458 11.48 14.89 -49.36
C GLY A 458 11.79 13.54 -48.71
N ILE A 459 11.29 13.27 -47.49
CA ILE A 459 11.48 11.98 -46.83
C ILE A 459 10.68 10.90 -47.58
N PRO A 460 11.27 9.73 -47.88
CA PRO A 460 10.54 8.64 -48.53
C PRO A 460 9.26 8.24 -47.81
N GLU A 461 8.18 8.01 -48.57
CA GLU A 461 6.85 7.69 -48.04
C GLU A 461 6.84 6.49 -47.09
N LYS A 462 7.71 5.50 -47.31
CA LYS A 462 7.86 4.32 -46.44
C LYS A 462 8.08 4.71 -44.98
N TYR A 463 8.84 5.77 -44.72
CA TYR A 463 9.16 6.25 -43.37
C TYR A 463 8.05 7.14 -42.79
N LEU A 464 7.41 7.93 -43.64
CA LEU A 464 6.22 8.70 -43.29
C LEU A 464 5.08 7.81 -42.80
N HIS A 465 4.76 6.72 -43.51
CA HIS A 465 3.71 5.77 -43.09
C HIS A 465 4.02 5.10 -41.74
N GLN A 466 5.29 4.87 -41.43
CA GLN A 466 5.69 4.34 -40.11
C GLN A 466 5.45 5.36 -39.00
N VAL A 467 5.75 6.63 -39.25
CA VAL A 467 5.47 7.73 -38.32
C VAL A 467 3.97 7.89 -38.14
N GLU A 468 3.18 7.95 -39.23
CA GLU A 468 1.72 8.04 -39.20
C GLU A 468 1.07 6.89 -38.42
N ARG A 469 1.50 5.65 -38.66
CA ARG A 469 1.01 4.49 -37.90
C ARG A 469 1.31 4.62 -36.41
N LYS A 470 2.54 5.01 -36.04
CA LYS A 470 2.91 5.19 -34.63
C LYS A 470 2.16 6.36 -33.98
N VAL A 471 1.88 7.42 -34.73
CA VAL A 471 1.05 8.56 -34.28
C VAL A 471 -0.38 8.12 -33.95
N LEU A 472 -0.98 7.27 -34.78
CA LEU A 472 -2.30 6.72 -34.50
C LEU A 472 -2.31 5.86 -33.21
N HIS A 473 -1.23 5.12 -32.95
CA HIS A 473 -1.12 4.30 -31.74
C HIS A 473 -0.94 5.16 -30.48
N MET A 474 -0.21 6.27 -30.55
CA MET A 474 -0.09 7.23 -29.44
C MET A 474 -1.46 7.81 -29.04
N GLY A 475 -2.34 8.07 -30.00
CA GLY A 475 -3.71 8.55 -29.71
C GLY A 475 -4.67 7.48 -29.16
N SER A 476 -4.37 6.19 -29.35
CA SER A 476 -5.19 5.10 -28.81
C SER A 476 -4.84 4.71 -27.37
N ALA A 477 -3.62 5.01 -26.91
CA ALA A 477 -3.16 4.66 -25.57
C ALA A 477 -3.90 5.44 -24.45
N GLU A 478 -4.49 6.60 -24.76
CA GLU A 478 -5.27 7.40 -23.81
C GLU A 478 -6.73 6.92 -23.62
N LYS A 479 -7.19 5.90 -24.37
CA LYS A 479 -8.56 5.38 -24.29
C LYS A 479 -8.72 4.13 -23.43
N SER A 480 -7.62 3.61 -22.87
CA SER A 480 -7.59 2.48 -21.93
C SER A 480 -7.20 3.00 -20.56
#